data_AF-A0A2N2SCB4-F1
#
_entry.id   AF-A0A2N2SCB4-F1
#
_cell.length_a   1.000
_cell.length_b   1.000
_cell.length_c   1.000
_cell.angle_alpha   90.00
_cell.angle_beta   90.00
_cell.angle_gamma   90.00
#
_symmetry.space_group_name_H-M   'P 1'
#
loop_
_entity.id
_entity.type
_entity.pdbx_description
1 polymer ?
#
loop_
_entity_poly.entity_id
_entity_poly.type
_entity_poly.pdbx_seq_one_letter_code
_entity_poly.pdbx_strand_id
1 'polypeptide(L)' 'GRHDKIKIFKMRRRKHYQKHQGHRQNYTEIRIDAISA' A
#
# COMPACT_ATOMS: atom_id res chain seq x y z
N GLY A 1 -6.71 8.57 5.78
CA GLY A 1 -6.53 7.36 6.63
C GLY A 1 -5.46 6.45 6.05
N ARG A 2 -5.25 5.24 6.59
CA ARG A 2 -4.33 4.25 6.00
C ARG A 2 -5.14 3.11 5.40
N HIS A 3 -4.80 2.69 4.19
CA HIS A 3 -5.39 1.52 3.57
C HIS A 3 -5.03 0.22 4.31
N ASP A 4 -5.75 -0.84 3.96
CA ASP A 4 -5.48 -2.19 4.43
C ASP A 4 -4.06 -2.64 4.09
N LYS A 5 -3.57 -3.57 4.92
CA LYS A 5 -2.18 -4.01 4.86
C LYS A 5 -1.96 -4.92 3.65
N ILE A 6 -1.15 -4.46 2.72
CA ILE A 6 -0.64 -5.25 1.61
C ILE A 6 0.57 -6.05 2.09
N LYS A 7 0.54 -7.37 1.89
CA LYS A 7 1.65 -8.29 2.18
C LYS A 7 2.46 -8.49 0.91
N ILE A 8 3.71 -8.02 0.89
CA ILE A 8 4.64 -8.18 -0.22
C ILE A 8 5.60 -9.32 0.12
N PHE A 9 5.62 -10.34 -0.74
CA PHE A 9 6.48 -11.51 -0.60
C PHE A 9 7.39 -11.66 -1.82
N LYS A 10 8.70 -11.82 -1.59
CA LYS A 10 9.68 -12.11 -2.64
C LYS A 10 10.46 -13.36 -2.26
N MET A 11 10.62 -14.28 -3.20
CA MET A 11 11.41 -15.51 -3.04
C MET A 11 12.21 -15.78 -4.31
N ARG A 12 13.43 -16.30 -4.16
CA ARG A 12 14.16 -16.98 -5.24
C ARG A 12 14.46 -18.42 -4.82
N ARG A 13 13.90 -19.38 -5.55
CA ARG A 13 14.08 -20.81 -5.30
C ARG A 13 15.57 -21.18 -5.37
N ARG A 14 16.04 -21.97 -4.40
CA ARG A 14 17.44 -22.48 -4.30
C ARG A 14 18.54 -21.42 -4.16
N LYS A 15 18.18 -20.16 -3.89
CA LYS A 15 19.15 -19.05 -3.73
C LYS A 15 19.17 -18.48 -2.32
N HIS A 16 18.57 -19.18 -1.36
CA HIS A 16 18.46 -18.76 0.05
C HIS A 16 17.93 -17.32 0.22
N TYR A 17 17.16 -16.83 -0.76
CA TYR A 17 16.64 -15.49 -0.76
C TYR A 17 15.13 -15.52 -0.59
N GLN A 18 14.69 -14.93 0.51
CA GLN A 18 13.29 -14.71 0.83
C GLN A 18 13.16 -13.37 1.57
N LYS A 19 12.19 -12.54 1.20
CA LYS A 19 11.90 -11.26 1.84
C LYS A 19 10.40 -11.08 2.01
N HIS A 20 10.01 -10.61 3.19
CA HIS A 20 8.63 -10.23 3.53
C HIS A 20 8.61 -8.73 3.86
N GLN A 21 7.64 -8.00 3.33
CA GLN A 21 7.44 -6.58 3.63
C GLN A 21 5.95 -6.29 3.74
N GLY A 22 5.58 -5.47 4.73
CA GLY A 22 4.24 -4.87 4.79
C GLY A 22 4.24 -3.50 4.12
N HIS A 23 3.19 -3.19 3.39
CA HIS A 23 2.90 -1.84 2.92
C HIS A 23 1.47 -1.46 3.30
N ARG A 24 1.29 -0.22 3.75
CA ARG A 24 -0.02 0.40 3.95
C ARG A 24 0.05 1.73 3.26
N GLN A 25 -0.79 1.91 2.25
CA GLN A 25 -0.82 3.16 1.50
C GLN A 25 -1.54 4.24 2.31
N ASN A 26 -1.03 5.46 2.26
CA ASN A 26 -1.68 6.61 2.86
C ASN A 26 -2.68 7.19 1.87
N TYR A 27 -3.82 7.67 2.36
CA TYR A 27 -4.75 8.45 1.54
C TYR A 27 -5.16 9.73 2.24
N THR A 28 -5.46 10.72 1.41
CA THR A 28 -6.06 11.98 1.82
C THR A 28 -7.54 11.94 1.48
N GLU A 29 -8.36 12.24 2.47
CA GLU A 29 -9.80 12.40 2.28
C GLU A 29 -10.08 13.85 1.96
N ILE A 30 -10.84 14.12 0.90
CA ILE A 30 -11.18 15.46 0.46
C ILE A 30 -12.69 15.53 0.33
N ARG A 31 -13.28 16.52 0.98
CA ARG A 31 -14.69 16.88 0.85
C ARG A 31 -14.79 18.08 -0.09
N ILE A 32 -15.67 18.00 -1.07
CA ILE A 32 -15.94 19.07 -2.02
C ILE A 32 -17.27 19.72 -1.62
N ASP A 33 -17.23 20.99 -1.23
CA ASP A 33 -18.39 21.71 -0.69
C ASP A 33 -19.20 22.44 -1.75
N ALA A 34 -18.51 22.99 -2.74
CA ALA A 34 -19.12 23.65 -3.88
C ALA A 34 -18.19 23.51 -5.09
N ILE A 35 -18.78 23.45 -6.27
CA ILE A 35 -18.07 23.54 -7.53
C ILE A 35 -18.60 24.80 -8.20
N SER A 36 -17.74 25.81 -8.41
CA SER A 36 -18.09 26.97 -9.24
C SER A 36 -18.00 26.54 -10.70
N ALA A 37 -19.04 26.85 -11.48
CA ALA A 37 -19.04 26.70 -12.93
C ALA A 37 -18.30 27.86 -13.61
#